data_AF-A0A961MGP6-F1
#
_entry.id   AF-A0A961MGP6-F1
#
_cell.length_a   1.000
_cell.length_b   1.000
_cell.length_c   1.000
_cell.angle_alpha   90.00
_cell.angle_beta   90.00
_cell.angle_gamma   90.00
#
_symmetry.space_group_name_H-M   'P 1'
#
loop_
_entity.id
_entity.type
_entity.pdbx_description
1 polymer ?
#
loop_
_entity_poly.entity_id
_entity_poly.type
_entity_poly.pdbx_seq_one_letter_code
_entity_poly.pdbx_strand_id
1 'polypeptide(L)'
;MPAAFSPAAADALQRWLDHLRALDGAAGHTISAYRGDVAGFLGFLQQHHGEGQGLARLAAISQADMRAFLAHERGRGISSRSLARRLSSVKSFIRWLSDREGFDAS
;
A
#
# COMPACT_ATOMS: atom_id res chain seq x y z
N MET A 1 11.00 -14.47 3.90
CA MET A 1 10.02 -14.51 2.79
C MET A 1 10.47 -13.49 1.78
N PRO A 2 10.81 -13.87 0.53
CA PRO A 2 11.06 -12.87 -0.52
C PRO A 2 9.83 -11.96 -0.59
N ALA A 3 10.03 -10.65 -0.68
CA ALA A 3 8.92 -9.72 -0.79
C ALA A 3 8.10 -10.11 -2.02
N ALA A 4 6.77 -10.27 -1.86
CA ALA A 4 5.85 -10.57 -2.96
C ALA A 4 5.70 -9.41 -3.96
N PHE A 5 6.58 -8.40 -3.86
CA PHE A 5 6.58 -7.17 -4.63
C PHE A 5 8.01 -6.64 -4.80
N SER A 6 8.22 -5.76 -5.78
CA SER A 6 9.56 -5.27 -6.15
C SER A 6 10.37 -4.64 -4.99
N PRO A 7 11.72 -4.70 -5.02
CA PRO A 7 12.57 -4.06 -4.02
C PRO A 7 12.31 -2.55 -3.87
N ALA A 8 12.01 -1.88 -4.98
CA ALA A 8 11.67 -0.45 -4.98
C ALA A 8 10.37 -0.16 -4.20
N ALA A 9 9.35 -1.01 -4.34
CA ALA A 9 8.12 -0.89 -3.56
C ALA A 9 8.35 -1.20 -2.07
N ALA A 10 9.25 -2.13 -1.76
CA ALA A 10 9.66 -2.42 -0.38
C ALA A 10 10.38 -1.24 0.28
N ASP A 11 11.29 -0.59 -0.44
CA ASP A 11 11.99 0.61 0.03
C ASP A 11 10.99 1.76 0.26
N ALA A 12 10.10 2.02 -0.70
CA ALA A 12 9.07 3.05 -0.56
C ALA A 12 8.17 2.81 0.67
N LEU A 13 7.73 1.58 0.89
CA LEU A 13 6.97 1.21 2.09
C LEU A 13 7.77 1.48 3.37
N GLN A 14 9.04 1.08 3.43
CA GLN A 14 9.86 1.28 4.62
C GLN A 14 10.06 2.78 4.91
N ARG A 15 10.37 3.59 3.89
CA ARG A 15 10.52 5.05 4.02
C ARG A 15 9.23 5.72 4.50
N TRP A 16 8.06 5.25 4.06
CA TRP A 16 6.78 5.75 4.56
C TRP A 16 6.54 5.40 6.02
N LEU A 17 6.84 4.17 6.45
CA LEU A 17 6.70 3.77 7.85
C LEU A 17 7.66 4.56 8.75
N ASP A 18 8.87 4.85 8.30
CA ASP A 18 9.83 5.68 9.03
C ASP A 18 9.36 7.13 9.15
N HIS A 19 8.73 7.66 8.10
CA HIS A 19 8.07 8.97 8.13
C HIS A 19 6.92 9.01 9.14
N LEU A 20 6.05 8.00 9.18
CA LEU A 20 4.96 7.93 10.16
C LEU A 20 5.47 7.83 11.61
N ARG A 21 6.56 7.07 11.83
CA ARG A 21 7.22 7.00 13.15
C ARG A 21 7.73 8.38 13.58
N ALA A 22 8.29 9.15 12.66
CA ALA A 22 8.90 10.44 12.94
C ALA A 22 7.88 11.57 13.16
N LEU A 23 6.75 11.57 12.44
CA LEU A 23 5.76 12.66 12.52
C LEU A 23 4.64 12.42 13.54
N ASP A 24 4.10 11.20 13.63
CA ASP A 24 2.85 10.96 14.36
C ASP A 24 3.05 10.34 15.74
N GLY A 25 4.29 10.00 16.13
CA GLY A 25 4.55 9.22 17.35
C GLY A 25 3.77 7.89 17.38
N ALA A 26 3.40 7.37 16.20
CA ALA A 26 2.46 6.27 16.07
C ALA A 26 2.97 5.03 16.82
N ALA A 27 2.13 4.50 17.71
CA ALA A 27 2.45 3.32 18.50
C ALA A 27 2.87 2.14 17.61
N GLY A 28 3.81 1.31 18.09
CA GLY A 28 4.39 0.21 17.30
C GLY A 28 3.37 -0.78 16.72
N HIS A 29 2.21 -0.93 17.38
CA HIS A 29 1.10 -1.74 16.87
C HIS A 29 0.45 -1.14 15.60
N THR A 30 0.34 0.19 15.52
CA THR A 30 -0.24 0.90 14.37
C THR A 30 0.66 0.78 13.15
N ILE A 31 1.97 0.92 13.35
CA ILE A 31 2.96 0.76 12.28
C ILE A 31 2.98 -0.67 11.73
N SER A 32 2.89 -1.67 12.61
CA SER A 32 2.80 -3.08 12.17
C SER A 32 1.53 -3.35 11.38
N ALA A 33 0.41 -2.76 11.80
CA ALA A 33 -0.87 -2.87 11.13
C ALA A 33 -0.84 -2.21 9.73
N TYR A 34 -0.23 -1.03 9.61
CA TYR A 34 -0.03 -0.34 8.33
C TYR A 34 0.93 -1.09 7.40
N ARG A 35 2.03 -1.63 7.94
CA ARG A 35 2.96 -2.47 7.17
C ARG A 35 2.22 -3.65 6.54
N GLY A 36 1.43 -4.38 7.33
CA GLY A 36 0.69 -5.54 6.84
C GLY A 36 -0.35 -5.18 5.78
N ASP A 37 -1.08 -4.09 5.98
CA ASP A 37 -2.10 -3.63 5.03
C ASP A 37 -1.50 -3.24 3.68
N VAL A 38 -0.47 -2.39 3.70
CA VAL A 38 0.15 -1.87 2.48
C VAL A 38 0.97 -2.96 1.78
N ALA A 39 1.69 -3.81 2.51
CA ALA A 39 2.38 -4.96 1.92
C ALA A 39 1.40 -5.92 1.22
N GLY A 40 0.21 -6.14 1.80
CA GLY A 40 -0.86 -6.92 1.17
C GLY A 40 -1.34 -6.30 -0.14
N PHE A 41 -1.51 -4.98 -0.17
CA PHE A 41 -1.88 -4.26 -1.39
C PHE A 41 -0.78 -4.32 -2.46
N LEU A 42 0.49 -4.11 -2.10
CA LEU A 42 1.61 -4.18 -3.03
C LEU A 42 1.77 -5.59 -3.63
N GLY A 43 1.61 -6.63 -2.81
CA GLY A 43 1.60 -8.02 -3.28
C GLY A 43 0.43 -8.31 -4.23
N PHE A 44 -0.78 -7.79 -3.92
CA PHE A 44 -1.91 -7.88 -4.82
C PHE A 44 -1.64 -7.19 -6.16
N LEU A 45 -1.08 -5.97 -6.17
CA LEU A 45 -0.77 -5.25 -7.40
C LEU A 45 0.23 -6.00 -8.28
N GLN A 46 1.28 -6.58 -7.68
CA GLN A 46 2.26 -7.39 -8.40
C GLN A 46 1.58 -8.60 -9.07
N GLN A 47 0.65 -9.27 -8.37
CA GLN A 47 -0.10 -10.40 -8.93
C GLN A 47 -1.13 -9.97 -9.99
N HIS A 48 -1.78 -8.82 -9.78
CA HIS A 48 -2.85 -8.33 -10.66
C HIS A 48 -2.32 -7.81 -12.00
N HIS A 49 -1.13 -7.21 -12.00
CA HIS A 49 -0.53 -6.56 -13.18
C HIS A 49 0.68 -7.29 -13.77
N GLY A 50 1.14 -8.38 -13.14
CA GLY A 50 2.32 -9.14 -13.54
C GLY A 50 3.63 -8.59 -12.96
N GLU A 51 4.67 -9.45 -12.96
CA GLU A 51 6.00 -9.10 -12.43
C GLU A 51 6.68 -8.02 -13.29
N GLY A 52 7.27 -7.00 -12.64
CA GLY A 52 8.16 -6.03 -13.30
C GLY A 52 7.69 -4.58 -13.33
N GLN A 53 6.47 -4.29 -12.87
CA GLN A 53 5.99 -2.92 -12.83
C GLN A 53 6.49 -2.23 -11.54
N GLY A 54 7.66 -1.59 -11.62
CA GLY A 54 8.30 -0.87 -10.51
C GLY A 54 7.53 0.35 -10.01
N LEU A 55 8.21 1.30 -9.36
CA LEU A 55 7.63 2.52 -8.76
C LEU A 55 6.70 3.31 -9.71
N ALA A 56 6.98 3.33 -11.02
CA ALA A 56 6.16 4.01 -12.01
C ALA A 56 4.69 3.55 -12.04
N ARG A 57 4.40 2.30 -11.66
CA ARG A 57 3.02 1.82 -11.57
C ARG A 57 2.29 2.32 -10.35
N LEU A 58 3.01 2.53 -9.25
CA LEU A 58 2.44 3.13 -8.04
C LEU A 58 1.97 4.56 -8.32
N ALA A 59 2.66 5.26 -9.22
CA ALA A 59 2.24 6.58 -9.71
C ALA A 59 0.98 6.56 -10.59
N ALA A 60 0.63 5.39 -11.14
CA ALA A 60 -0.50 5.21 -12.04
C ALA A 60 -1.57 4.27 -11.46
N ILE A 61 -1.68 4.18 -10.13
CA ILE A 61 -2.75 3.42 -9.47
C ILE A 61 -4.08 4.06 -9.82
N SER A 62 -4.97 3.27 -10.42
CA SER A 62 -6.30 3.72 -10.78
C SER A 62 -7.33 3.41 -9.68
N GLN A 63 -8.49 4.06 -9.75
CA GLN A 63 -9.62 3.66 -8.93
C GLN A 63 -10.08 2.21 -9.21
N ALA A 64 -9.83 1.69 -10.42
CA ALA A 64 -10.17 0.31 -10.76
C ALA A 64 -9.30 -0.67 -9.96
N ASP A 65 -8.01 -0.38 -9.79
CA ASP A 65 -7.09 -1.19 -8.97
C ASP A 65 -7.53 -1.24 -7.52
N MET A 66 -7.97 -0.10 -6.98
CA MET A 66 -8.48 0.00 -5.61
C MET A 66 -9.75 -0.85 -5.43
N ARG A 67 -10.66 -0.84 -6.41
CA ARG A 67 -11.86 -1.69 -6.37
C ARG A 67 -11.51 -3.17 -6.50
N ALA A 68 -10.58 -3.52 -7.39
CA ALA A 68 -10.13 -4.89 -7.59
C ALA A 68 -9.49 -5.46 -6.31
N PHE A 69 -8.65 -4.67 -5.64
CA PHE A 69 -8.07 -5.03 -4.35
C PHE A 69 -9.12 -5.29 -3.27
N LEU A 70 -10.12 -4.40 -3.13
CA LEU A 70 -11.18 -4.57 -2.14
C LEU A 70 -12.04 -5.80 -2.43
N ALA A 71 -12.32 -6.10 -3.71
CA ALA A 71 -13.03 -7.30 -4.11
C ALA A 71 -12.23 -8.56 -3.78
N HIS A 72 -10.93 -8.56 -4.07
CA HIS A 72 -10.01 -9.64 -3.73
C HIS A 72 -9.98 -9.91 -2.22
N GLU A 73 -9.79 -8.87 -1.41
CA GLU A 73 -9.73 -9.00 0.05
C GLU A 73 -11.07 -9.42 0.66
N ARG A 74 -12.20 -9.00 0.07
CA ARG A 74 -13.51 -9.49 0.46
C ARG A 74 -13.68 -10.98 0.14
N GLY A 75 -13.19 -11.45 -1.00
CA GLY A 75 -13.17 -12.87 -1.37
C GLY A 75 -12.35 -13.74 -0.40
N ARG A 76 -11.38 -13.14 0.30
CA ARG A 76 -10.59 -13.80 1.36
C ARG A 76 -11.28 -13.82 2.72
N GLY A 77 -12.50 -13.29 2.84
CA GLY A 77 -13.27 -13.28 4.09
C GLY A 77 -12.85 -12.17 5.07
N ILE A 78 -12.13 -11.14 4.62
CA ILE A 78 -11.78 -10.00 5.48
C ILE A 78 -13.03 -9.21 5.85
N SER A 79 -13.18 -8.88 7.14
CA SER A 79 -14.32 -8.11 7.64
C SER A 79 -14.36 -6.69 7.06
N SER A 80 -15.56 -6.11 6.96
CA SER A 80 -15.76 -4.74 6.47
C SER A 80 -14.93 -3.69 7.22
N ARG A 81 -14.75 -3.87 8.54
CA ARG A 81 -13.91 -2.99 9.37
C ARG A 81 -12.43 -3.08 8.96
N SER A 82 -11.94 -4.30 8.75
CA SER A 82 -10.55 -4.52 8.32
C SER A 82 -10.31 -4.04 6.89
N LEU A 83 -11.29 -4.17 5.99
CA LEU A 83 -11.27 -3.60 4.65
C LEU A 83 -11.16 -2.08 4.68
N ALA A 84 -11.97 -1.41 5.49
CA ALA A 84 -11.93 0.05 5.64
C ALA A 84 -10.57 0.53 6.18
N ARG A 85 -10.01 -0.18 7.19
CA ARG A 85 -8.67 0.11 7.72
C ARG A 85 -7.61 -0.04 6.65
N ARG A 86 -7.60 -1.15 5.91
CA ARG A 86 -6.66 -1.39 4.79
C ARG A 86 -6.75 -0.31 3.74
N LEU A 87 -7.97 0.08 3.35
CA LEU A 87 -8.19 1.15 2.37
C LEU A 87 -7.59 2.48 2.85
N SER A 88 -7.77 2.81 4.13
CA SER A 88 -7.19 4.01 4.73
C SER A 88 -5.66 3.98 4.71
N SER A 89 -5.06 2.85 5.10
CA SER A 89 -3.61 2.64 5.07
C SER A 89 -3.03 2.83 3.67
N VAL A 90 -3.67 2.23 2.66
CA VAL A 90 -3.25 2.33 1.25
C VAL A 90 -3.38 3.77 0.73
N LYS A 91 -4.49 4.46 1.00
CA LYS A 91 -4.68 5.85 0.58
C LYS A 91 -3.63 6.78 1.19
N SER A 92 -3.32 6.61 2.48
CA SER A 92 -2.28 7.39 3.16
C SER A 92 -0.90 7.15 2.55
N PHE A 93 -0.56 5.90 2.24
CA PHE A 93 0.69 5.56 1.56
C PHE A 93 0.79 6.17 0.16
N ILE A 94 -0.26 6.04 -0.67
CA ILE A 94 -0.26 6.60 -2.04
C ILE A 94 -0.11 8.12 -2.00
N ARG A 95 -0.87 8.81 -1.14
CA ARG A 95 -0.76 10.27 -0.97
C ARG A 95 0.66 10.68 -0.61
N TRP A 96 1.27 10.01 0.37
CA TRP A 96 2.65 10.29 0.75
C TRP A 96 3.64 10.05 -0.40
N LEU A 97 3.41 9.01 -1.21
CA LEU A 97 4.27 8.69 -2.34
C LEU A 97 4.14 9.75 -3.44
N SER A 98 2.92 10.20 -3.73
CA SER A 98 2.63 11.32 -4.64
C SER A 98 3.34 12.61 -4.25
N ASP A 99 3.22 12.98 -2.97
CA ASP A 99 3.84 14.20 -2.44
C ASP A 99 5.38 14.17 -2.57
N ARG A 100 6.00 12.98 -2.54
CA ARG A 100 7.47 12.82 -2.60
C ARG A 100 8.04 12.62 -4.00
N GLU A 101 7.33 11.90 -4.87
CA GLU A 101 7.79 11.58 -6.22
C GLU A 101 7.26 12.59 -7.26
N GLY A 102 6.41 13.54 -6.84
CA GLY A 102 5.96 14.66 -7.69
C GLY A 102 4.89 14.27 -8.72
N PHE A 103 4.12 13.21 -8.48
CA PHE A 103 2.98 12.82 -9.33
C PHE A 103 1.65 13.12 -8.63
N ASP A 104 0.65 13.56 -9.40
CA ASP A 104 -0.67 13.94 -8.87
C ASP A 104 -1.51 12.69 -8.57
N ALA A 105 -1.83 12.44 -7.28
CA ALA A 105 -2.82 11.44 -6.88
C ALA A 105 -4.21 12.09 -6.82
N SER A 106 -4.83 12.22 -7.98
CA SER A 106 -6.21 12.68 -8.14
C SER A 106 -7.16 11.55 -8.53
#